data_AF-A0A1M4ZBL0-F1
#
_entry.id   AF-A0A1M4ZBL0-F1
#
_cell.length_a   1.000
_cell.length_b   1.000
_cell.length_c   1.000
_cell.angle_alpha   90.00
_cell.angle_beta   90.00
_cell.angle_gamma   90.00
#
_symmetry.space_group_name_H-M   'P 1'
#
loop_
_entity.id
_entity.type
_entity.pdbx_description
1 polymer ?
#
loop_
_entity_poly.entity_id
_entity_poly.type
_entity_poly.pdbx_seq_one_letter_code
_entity_poly.pdbx_strand_id
1 'polypeptide(L)'
;MIEVMAPKMGDTTYDAPCGSAGFLCETYNYPFKRMERTTANLKTLQEGTHYGKEKKNLANITGVMNMILHGIKAPNIINTNTQAENLRDIRENDRHHIILANPPFGGKERKEVQQNFDIKTSETPPLFLQHIIKSLKACGCAAVVIKNTFLSNTDNAFIALRCHLLESCNSHTMRCI
;
A
#
# COMPACT_ATOMS: atom_id res chain seq x y z
N MET A 1 0.38 3.04 -13.39
CA MET A 1 -0.51 2.62 -12.28
C MET A 1 -1.41 3.77 -11.84
N ILE A 2 -0.85 4.93 -11.46
CA ILE A 2 -1.63 6.09 -10.96
C ILE A 2 -2.72 6.55 -11.94
N GLU A 3 -2.40 6.71 -13.23
CA GLU A 3 -3.39 7.12 -14.25
C GLU A 3 -4.61 6.19 -14.33
N VAL A 4 -4.43 4.88 -14.11
CA VAL A 4 -5.54 3.90 -14.12
C VAL A 4 -6.35 3.95 -12.83
N MET A 5 -5.69 4.24 -11.70
CA MET A 5 -6.36 4.40 -10.41
C MET A 5 -7.08 5.74 -10.27
N ALA A 6 -6.64 6.77 -11.02
CA ALA A 6 -7.24 8.10 -11.09
C ALA A 6 -7.65 8.68 -9.72
N PRO A 7 -6.70 8.86 -8.77
CA PRO A 7 -7.00 9.35 -7.43
C PRO A 7 -7.66 10.73 -7.45
N LYS A 8 -8.68 10.91 -6.62
CA LYS A 8 -9.49 12.14 -6.53
C LYS A 8 -9.20 12.90 -5.24
N MET A 9 -9.60 14.17 -5.22
CA MET A 9 -9.58 14.95 -3.98
C MET A 9 -10.47 14.31 -2.92
N GLY A 10 -9.95 14.15 -1.71
CA GLY A 10 -10.64 13.49 -0.60
C GLY A 10 -10.35 12.00 -0.47
N ASP A 11 -9.80 11.36 -1.51
CA ASP A 11 -9.27 10.00 -1.38
C ASP A 11 -8.06 10.00 -0.42
N THR A 12 -7.80 8.85 0.17
CA THR A 12 -6.59 8.59 0.96
C THR A 12 -5.81 7.50 0.27
N THR A 13 -4.52 7.73 0.10
CA THR A 13 -3.58 6.84 -0.58
C THR A 13 -2.62 6.21 0.42
N TYR A 14 -2.29 4.94 0.21
CA TYR A 14 -1.39 4.20 1.08
C TYR A 14 -0.41 3.33 0.29
N ASP A 15 0.85 3.33 0.75
CA ASP A 15 1.92 2.47 0.24
C ASP A 15 2.58 1.72 1.41
N ALA A 16 2.32 0.42 1.48
CA ALA A 16 2.65 -0.44 2.61
C ALA A 16 4.17 -0.74 2.74
N PRO A 17 4.93 -0.83 1.63
CA PRO A 17 6.37 -0.69 1.60
C PRO A 17 6.79 0.45 0.65
N CYS A 18 6.80 1.69 1.16
CA CYS A 18 6.91 2.85 0.29
C CYS A 18 8.31 3.09 -0.30
N GLY A 19 9.38 2.53 0.27
CA GLY A 19 10.75 2.79 -0.19
C GLY A 19 11.04 4.29 -0.31
N SER A 20 11.43 4.73 -1.51
CA SER A 20 11.65 6.15 -1.84
C SER A 20 10.37 6.98 -2.03
N ALA A 21 9.20 6.43 -1.71
CA ALA A 21 7.88 7.09 -1.78
C ALA A 21 7.45 7.52 -3.20
N GLY A 22 7.96 6.85 -4.24
CA GLY A 22 7.65 7.20 -5.64
C GLY A 22 6.14 7.17 -5.96
N PHE A 23 5.41 6.15 -5.49
CA PHE A 23 3.96 6.11 -5.67
C PHE A 23 3.26 7.27 -4.95
N LEU A 24 3.68 7.59 -3.73
CA LEU A 24 3.08 8.69 -2.96
C LEU A 24 3.29 10.05 -3.62
N CYS A 25 4.49 10.33 -4.12
CA CYS A 25 4.78 11.55 -4.89
C CYS A 25 3.91 11.64 -6.14
N GLU A 26 3.76 10.55 -6.90
CA GLU A 26 2.93 10.54 -8.10
C GLU A 26 1.44 10.66 -7.80
N THR A 27 0.96 10.05 -6.71
CA THR A 27 -0.42 10.24 -6.26
C THR A 27 -0.71 11.63 -5.74
N TYR A 28 0.29 12.36 -5.25
CA TYR A 28 0.16 13.77 -4.91
C TYR A 28 0.10 14.63 -6.18
N ASN A 29 1.02 14.39 -7.10
CA ASN A 29 1.14 15.15 -8.35
C ASN A 29 -0.11 15.04 -9.23
N TYR A 30 -0.78 13.89 -9.23
CA TYR A 30 -1.94 13.63 -10.09
C TYR A 30 -3.13 14.59 -9.85
N PRO A 31 -3.72 14.68 -8.64
CA PRO A 31 -4.75 15.66 -8.32
C PRO A 31 -4.17 17.08 -8.25
N PHE A 32 -2.91 17.28 -7.82
CA PHE A 32 -2.30 18.61 -7.75
C PHE A 32 -2.34 19.39 -9.07
N LYS A 33 -2.15 18.67 -10.19
CA LYS A 33 -2.21 19.26 -11.54
C LYS A 33 -3.64 19.52 -12.05
N ARG A 34 -4.65 18.93 -11.43
CA ARG A 34 -6.05 18.87 -11.94
C ARG A 34 -7.06 19.57 -11.03
N MET A 35 -6.71 19.78 -9.76
CA MET A 35 -7.55 20.42 -8.75
C MET A 35 -7.63 21.95 -8.94
N GLU A 36 -8.69 22.55 -8.41
CA GLU A 36 -8.72 23.99 -8.19
C GLU A 36 -7.72 24.40 -7.09
N ARG A 37 -6.97 25.47 -7.36
CA ARG A 37 -5.91 25.97 -6.46
C ARG A 37 -6.48 26.82 -5.33
N THR A 38 -7.21 26.18 -4.42
CA THR A 38 -7.69 26.79 -3.18
C THR A 38 -6.80 26.38 -2.01
N THR A 39 -6.69 27.25 -1.00
CA THR A 39 -5.94 26.94 0.24
C THR A 39 -6.48 25.69 0.93
N ALA A 40 -7.80 25.50 0.93
CA ALA A 40 -8.45 24.33 1.52
C ALA A 40 -8.01 23.04 0.83
N ASN A 41 -8.08 23.00 -0.50
CA ASN A 41 -7.71 21.80 -1.25
C ASN A 41 -6.22 21.49 -1.10
N LEU A 42 -5.34 22.51 -1.12
CA LEU A 42 -3.91 22.33 -0.89
C LEU A 42 -3.62 21.74 0.49
N LYS A 43 -4.32 22.24 1.53
CA LYS A 43 -4.16 21.72 2.89
C LYS A 43 -4.57 20.25 3.00
N THR A 44 -5.74 19.89 2.44
CA THR A 44 -6.22 18.50 2.41
C THR A 44 -5.19 17.58 1.77
N LEU A 45 -4.67 17.98 0.61
CA LEU A 45 -3.70 17.19 -0.15
C LEU A 45 -2.37 17.01 0.60
N GLN A 46 -1.96 18.00 1.40
CA GLN A 46 -0.70 18.00 2.14
C GLN A 46 -0.73 17.19 3.45
N GLU A 47 -1.80 17.29 4.23
CA GLU A 47 -1.77 16.89 5.65
C GLU A 47 -2.52 15.58 5.96
N GLY A 48 -3.38 15.08 5.06
CA GLY A 48 -4.26 13.94 5.37
C GLY A 48 -4.58 13.00 4.21
N THR A 49 -3.82 13.07 3.12
CA THR A 49 -4.10 12.27 1.92
C THR A 49 -3.13 11.10 1.74
N HIS A 50 -1.84 11.28 2.02
CA HIS A 50 -0.80 10.33 1.60
C HIS A 50 -0.14 9.66 2.81
N TYR A 51 -0.16 8.33 2.84
CA TYR A 51 0.36 7.54 3.96
C TYR A 51 1.34 6.47 3.48
N GLY A 52 2.41 6.24 4.23
CA GLY A 52 3.42 5.24 3.88
C GLY A 52 4.02 4.54 5.09
N LYS A 53 4.52 3.33 4.87
CA LYS A 53 5.36 2.62 5.84
C LYS A 53 6.62 2.11 5.17
N GLU A 54 7.75 2.20 5.85
CA GLU A 54 9.03 1.66 5.38
C GLU A 54 9.83 1.13 6.56
N LYS A 55 10.39 -0.08 6.44
CA LYS A 55 11.11 -0.78 7.50
C LYS A 55 12.58 -0.38 7.57
N LYS A 56 13.19 -0.04 6.44
CA LYS A 56 14.62 0.27 6.34
C LYS A 56 14.86 1.76 6.55
N ASN A 57 15.59 2.12 7.60
CA ASN A 57 15.90 3.52 7.95
C ASN A 57 16.36 4.38 6.76
N LEU A 58 17.33 3.91 5.98
CA LEU A 58 17.84 4.70 4.85
C LEU A 58 16.76 4.94 3.79
N ALA A 59 15.99 3.91 3.43
CA ALA A 59 14.90 4.03 2.47
C ALA A 59 13.79 4.95 3.00
N ASN A 60 13.46 4.85 4.29
CA ASN A 60 12.49 5.72 4.94
C ASN A 60 12.91 7.20 4.86
N ILE A 61 14.17 7.52 5.20
CA ILE A 61 14.71 8.88 5.08
C ILE A 61 14.66 9.36 3.64
N THR A 62 15.06 8.52 2.69
CA THR A 62 14.97 8.85 1.25
C THR A 62 13.53 9.14 0.83
N GLY A 63 12.55 8.34 1.28
CA GLY A 63 11.14 8.56 0.98
C GLY A 63 10.60 9.86 1.54
N VAL A 64 10.92 10.18 2.80
CA VAL A 64 10.50 11.44 3.45
C VAL A 64 11.11 12.64 2.71
N MET A 65 12.41 12.60 2.42
CA MET A 65 13.07 13.68 1.67
C MET A 65 12.47 13.84 0.27
N ASN A 66 12.18 12.73 -0.42
CA ASN A 66 11.60 12.77 -1.76
C ASN A 66 10.23 13.45 -1.75
N MET A 67 9.37 13.12 -0.77
CA MET A 67 8.06 13.77 -0.61
C MET A 67 8.19 15.28 -0.35
N ILE A 68 9.14 15.69 0.51
CA ILE A 68 9.40 17.11 0.81
C ILE A 68 9.85 17.86 -0.46
N LEU A 69 10.77 17.28 -1.24
CA LEU A 69 11.28 17.88 -2.48
C LEU A 69 10.19 17.99 -3.56
N HIS A 70 9.17 17.13 -3.52
CA HIS A 70 7.99 17.23 -4.36
C HIS A 70 6.92 18.22 -3.83
N GLY A 71 7.20 18.92 -2.73
CA GLY A 71 6.34 19.96 -2.16
C GLY A 71 5.34 19.47 -1.11
N ILE A 72 5.43 18.22 -0.68
CA ILE A 72 4.58 17.66 0.38
C ILE A 72 5.21 18.01 1.73
N LYS A 73 4.62 19.00 2.42
CA LYS A 73 5.21 19.55 3.65
C LYS A 73 5.04 18.68 4.89
N ALA A 74 4.03 17.81 4.90
CA ALA A 74 3.73 16.91 6.02
C ALA A 74 3.70 15.44 5.53
N PRO A 75 4.84 14.82 5.21
CA PRO A 75 4.88 13.41 4.79
C PRO A 75 4.46 12.48 5.94
N ASN A 76 3.37 11.73 5.78
CA ASN A 76 2.95 10.72 6.75
C ASN A 76 3.59 9.36 6.46
N ILE A 77 4.92 9.29 6.53
CA ILE A 77 5.66 8.01 6.44
C ILE A 77 6.12 7.56 7.82
N ILE A 78 5.73 6.35 8.21
CA ILE A 78 6.15 5.74 9.48
C ILE A 78 7.30 4.76 9.22
N ASN A 79 8.39 4.90 9.98
CA ASN A 79 9.50 3.96 9.95
C ASN A 79 9.17 2.72 10.80
N THR A 80 8.59 1.69 10.19
CA THR A 80 8.13 0.49 10.89
C THR A 80 8.08 -0.73 9.98
N ASN A 81 8.08 -1.92 10.57
CA ASN A 81 7.78 -3.14 9.85
C ASN A 81 6.26 -3.30 9.72
N THR A 82 5.72 -3.04 8.54
CA THR A 82 4.29 -3.24 8.23
C THR A 82 3.78 -4.62 8.64
N GLN A 83 4.59 -5.66 8.50
CA GLN A 83 4.17 -7.02 8.80
C GLN A 83 4.15 -7.33 10.31
N ALA A 84 4.76 -6.47 11.13
CA ALA A 84 4.70 -6.59 12.59
C ALA A 84 3.34 -6.18 13.17
N GLU A 85 2.48 -5.53 12.39
CA GLU A 85 1.11 -5.17 12.79
C GLU A 85 0.18 -6.39 12.69
N ASN A 86 -0.68 -6.56 13.70
CA ASN A 86 -1.69 -7.62 13.68
C ASN A 86 -2.86 -7.18 12.80
N LEU A 87 -3.25 -8.02 11.82
CA LEU A 87 -4.36 -7.69 10.93
C LEU A 87 -5.69 -7.47 11.68
N ARG A 88 -5.84 -8.06 12.87
CA ARG A 88 -7.03 -7.93 13.71
C ARG A 88 -7.14 -6.56 14.36
N ASP A 89 -6.03 -5.83 14.46
CA ASP A 89 -5.99 -4.50 15.06
C ASP A 89 -6.31 -3.39 14.05
N ILE A 90 -6.33 -3.69 12.74
CA ILE A 90 -6.65 -2.74 11.67
C ILE A 90 -8.16 -2.40 11.71
N ARG A 91 -8.48 -1.15 12.06
CA ARG A 91 -9.85 -0.62 12.16
C ARG A 91 -10.23 0.17 10.91
N GLU A 92 -11.49 0.58 10.81
CA GLU A 92 -11.99 1.37 9.67
C GLU A 92 -11.21 2.68 9.45
N ASN A 93 -10.71 3.31 10.52
CA ASN A 93 -9.93 4.55 10.41
C ASN A 93 -8.51 4.33 9.86
N ASP A 94 -7.99 3.10 9.92
CA ASP A 94 -6.67 2.73 9.40
C ASP A 94 -6.73 2.31 7.93
N ARG A 95 -7.93 2.34 7.33
CA ARG A 95 -8.14 1.92 5.95
C ARG A 95 -8.08 3.07 4.96
N HIS A 96 -7.66 2.74 3.74
CA HIS A 96 -7.42 3.71 2.68
C HIS A 96 -8.29 3.45 1.45
N HIS A 97 -8.59 4.51 0.72
CA HIS A 97 -9.39 4.42 -0.51
C HIS A 97 -8.57 3.79 -1.64
N ILE A 98 -7.28 4.14 -1.73
CA ILE A 98 -6.39 3.71 -2.80
C ILE A 98 -5.11 3.14 -2.19
N ILE A 99 -4.73 1.93 -2.58
CA ILE A 99 -3.44 1.33 -2.18
C ILE A 99 -2.60 1.07 -3.42
N LEU A 100 -1.39 1.62 -3.44
CA LEU A 100 -0.40 1.41 -4.50
C LEU A 100 0.83 0.82 -3.85
N ALA A 101 1.23 -0.37 -4.27
CA ALA A 101 2.35 -1.04 -3.64
C ALA A 101 3.21 -1.81 -4.64
N ASN A 102 4.51 -1.81 -4.40
CA ASN A 102 5.47 -2.75 -5.00
C ASN A 102 6.20 -3.50 -3.88
N PRO A 103 5.56 -4.52 -3.28
CA PRO A 103 6.18 -5.28 -2.21
C PRO A 103 7.48 -5.96 -2.64
N PRO A 104 8.40 -6.25 -1.70
CA PRO A 104 9.60 -7.02 -1.99
C PRO A 104 9.24 -8.35 -2.68
N PHE A 105 9.98 -8.72 -3.74
CA PHE A 105 9.69 -9.93 -4.53
C PHE A 105 10.08 -11.25 -3.88
N GLY A 106 10.63 -11.20 -2.68
CA GLY A 106 11.03 -12.34 -1.88
C GLY A 106 11.49 -11.89 -0.50
N GLY A 107 11.74 -12.86 0.37
CA GLY A 107 12.10 -12.60 1.75
C GLY A 107 11.33 -13.51 2.68
N LYS A 108 11.88 -13.69 3.88
CA LYS A 108 11.25 -14.50 4.92
C LYS A 108 11.06 -13.68 6.19
N GLU A 109 9.89 -13.83 6.79
CA GLU A 109 9.56 -13.28 8.10
C GLU A 109 9.57 -14.36 9.18
N ARG A 110 9.85 -13.92 10.41
CA ARG A 110 10.00 -14.81 11.58
C ARG A 110 8.64 -15.40 11.99
N LYS A 111 8.66 -16.54 12.70
CA LYS A 111 7.42 -17.25 13.08
C LYS A 111 6.47 -16.41 13.94
N GLU A 112 7.01 -15.47 14.71
CA GLU A 112 6.21 -14.57 15.55
C GLU A 112 5.39 -13.60 14.68
N VAL A 113 6.00 -13.05 13.64
CA VAL A 113 5.35 -12.16 12.66
C VAL A 113 4.21 -12.88 11.94
N GLN A 114 4.36 -14.17 11.66
CA GLN A 114 3.32 -14.97 10.99
C GLN A 114 2.03 -15.07 11.81
N GLN A 115 2.07 -14.90 13.14
CA GLN A 115 0.87 -14.97 13.99
C GLN A 115 -0.08 -13.78 13.79
N ASN A 116 0.42 -12.69 13.20
CA ASN A 116 -0.36 -11.50 12.87
C ASN A 116 -1.34 -11.71 11.72
N PHE A 117 -1.20 -12.82 10.98
CA PHE A 117 -1.92 -13.10 9.75
C PHE A 117 -2.82 -14.32 9.91
N ASP A 118 -3.92 -14.35 9.18
CA ASP A 118 -4.83 -15.50 9.16
C ASP A 118 -4.23 -16.63 8.32
N ILE A 119 -3.65 -16.31 7.16
CA ILE A 119 -2.91 -17.27 6.33
C ILE A 119 -1.42 -17.15 6.68
N LYS A 120 -0.95 -18.08 7.51
CA LYS A 120 0.43 -18.10 7.99
C LYS A 120 1.38 -18.61 6.91
N THR A 121 2.43 -17.85 6.64
CA THR A 121 3.52 -18.23 5.74
C THR A 121 4.77 -17.44 6.10
N SER A 122 5.94 -18.02 5.89
CA SER A 122 7.19 -17.26 6.04
C SER A 122 7.42 -16.26 4.91
N GLU A 123 6.81 -16.46 3.74
CA GLU A 123 7.09 -15.65 2.56
C GLU A 123 6.54 -14.23 2.69
N THR A 124 7.41 -13.23 2.51
CA THR A 124 7.06 -11.81 2.63
C THR A 124 5.95 -11.34 1.68
N PRO A 125 5.92 -11.69 0.37
CA PRO A 125 4.92 -11.12 -0.55
C PRO A 125 3.45 -11.48 -0.20
N PRO A 126 3.09 -12.75 0.10
CA PRO A 126 1.75 -13.09 0.54
C PRO A 126 1.28 -12.35 1.80
N LEU A 127 2.19 -12.13 2.76
CA LEU A 127 1.88 -11.38 3.99
C LEU A 127 1.57 -9.91 3.68
N PHE A 128 2.32 -9.26 2.78
CA PHE A 128 1.98 -7.90 2.33
C PHE A 128 0.62 -7.84 1.64
N LEU A 129 0.28 -8.84 0.83
CA LEU A 129 -1.01 -8.85 0.13
C LEU A 129 -2.18 -8.98 1.12
N GLN A 130 -2.07 -9.83 2.14
CA GLN A 130 -3.07 -9.89 3.21
C GLN A 130 -3.25 -8.55 3.94
N HIS A 131 -2.14 -7.86 4.24
CA HIS A 131 -2.17 -6.52 4.82
C HIS A 131 -2.90 -5.53 3.92
N ILE A 132 -2.57 -5.50 2.62
CA ILE A 132 -3.20 -4.61 1.64
C ILE A 132 -4.71 -4.85 1.56
N ILE A 133 -5.15 -6.11 1.51
CA ILE A 133 -6.59 -6.45 1.50
C ILE A 133 -7.27 -5.91 2.76
N LYS A 134 -6.65 -6.08 3.93
CA LYS A 134 -7.22 -5.64 5.21
C LYS A 134 -7.23 -4.12 5.39
N SER A 135 -6.24 -3.43 4.81
CA SER A 135 -6.11 -1.97 4.85
C SER A 135 -6.98 -1.25 3.81
N LEU A 136 -7.72 -1.97 2.96
CA LEU A 136 -8.56 -1.35 1.93
C LEU A 136 -9.96 -1.02 2.49
N LYS A 137 -10.43 0.22 2.25
CA LYS A 137 -11.82 0.58 2.56
C LYS A 137 -12.80 -0.20 1.69
N ALA A 138 -14.06 -0.29 2.15
CA ALA A 138 -15.14 -0.76 1.30
C ALA A 138 -15.20 0.11 0.02
N CYS A 139 -15.32 -0.53 -1.14
CA CYS A 139 -15.24 0.10 -2.47
C CYS A 139 -13.91 0.80 -2.79
N GLY A 140 -12.86 0.58 -2.00
CA GLY A 140 -11.50 1.02 -2.34
C GLY A 140 -10.90 0.22 -3.49
N CYS A 141 -9.78 0.71 -4.03
CA CYS A 141 -9.05 0.04 -5.09
C CYS A 141 -7.57 -0.14 -4.72
N ALA A 142 -6.99 -1.27 -5.11
CA ALA A 142 -5.57 -1.52 -4.94
C ALA A 142 -4.91 -1.90 -6.27
N ALA A 143 -3.71 -1.38 -6.51
CA ALA A 143 -2.84 -1.78 -7.60
C ALA A 143 -1.49 -2.22 -7.02
N VAL A 144 -1.21 -3.51 -7.13
CA VAL A 144 -0.06 -4.17 -6.50
C VAL A 144 0.79 -4.83 -7.56
N VAL A 145 2.10 -4.55 -7.56
CA VAL A 145 3.06 -5.29 -8.38
C VAL A 145 3.37 -6.61 -7.69
N ILE A 146 3.18 -7.74 -8.39
CA ILE A 146 3.41 -9.06 -7.84
C ILE A 146 4.16 -9.95 -8.82
N LYS A 147 5.05 -10.79 -8.29
CA LYS A 147 5.82 -11.75 -9.11
C LYS A 147 4.91 -12.86 -9.61
N ASN A 148 5.15 -13.35 -10.83
CA ASN A 148 4.40 -14.46 -11.44
C ASN A 148 4.33 -15.72 -10.56
N THR A 149 5.34 -15.95 -9.72
CA THR A 149 5.34 -17.07 -8.77
C THR A 149 4.13 -17.03 -7.82
N PHE A 150 3.56 -15.86 -7.54
CA PHE A 150 2.31 -15.79 -6.77
C PHE A 150 1.13 -16.45 -7.50
N LEU A 151 1.08 -16.35 -8.83
CA LEU A 151 0.01 -16.93 -9.64
C LEU A 151 0.21 -18.43 -9.86
N SER A 152 1.45 -18.89 -9.97
CA SER A 152 1.76 -20.28 -10.31
C SER A 152 2.09 -21.19 -9.13
N ASN A 153 2.45 -20.64 -7.96
CA ASN A 153 2.85 -21.46 -6.81
C ASN A 153 1.67 -22.31 -6.29
N THR A 154 1.91 -23.60 -6.06
CA THR A 154 0.96 -24.61 -5.60
C THR A 154 0.98 -24.83 -4.08
N ASP A 155 1.81 -24.10 -3.33
CA ASP A 155 1.81 -24.11 -1.88
C ASP A 155 0.42 -23.70 -1.33
N ASN A 156 -0.04 -24.40 -0.29
CA ASN A 156 -1.37 -24.21 0.29
C ASN A 156 -1.64 -22.75 0.71
N ALA A 157 -0.64 -22.04 1.23
CA ALA A 157 -0.78 -20.64 1.61
C ALA A 157 -1.04 -19.71 0.41
N PHE A 158 -0.42 -19.98 -0.74
CA PHE A 158 -0.64 -19.20 -1.96
C PHE A 158 -2.01 -19.50 -2.56
N ILE A 159 -2.42 -20.78 -2.57
CA ILE A 159 -3.76 -21.19 -3.01
C ILE A 159 -4.82 -20.51 -2.13
N ALA A 160 -4.71 -20.63 -0.80
CA ALA A 160 -5.65 -20.05 0.14
C ALA A 160 -5.75 -18.52 -0.03
N LEU A 161 -4.63 -17.84 -0.25
CA LEU A 161 -4.63 -16.39 -0.43
C LEU A 161 -5.25 -15.97 -1.77
N ARG A 162 -5.06 -16.74 -2.85
CA ARG A 162 -5.76 -16.49 -4.12
C ARG A 162 -7.27 -16.71 -3.98
N CYS A 163 -7.71 -17.75 -3.29
CA CYS A 163 -9.13 -17.96 -2.99
C CYS A 163 -9.69 -16.78 -2.18
N HIS A 164 -9.01 -16.40 -1.10
CA HIS A 164 -9.42 -15.27 -0.27
C HIS A 164 -9.51 -13.95 -1.05
N LEU A 165 -8.56 -13.71 -1.97
CA LEU A 165 -8.57 -12.54 -2.84
C LEU A 165 -9.80 -12.52 -3.76
N LEU A 166 -10.16 -13.65 -4.37
CA LEU A 166 -11.32 -13.77 -5.26
C LEU A 166 -12.66 -13.65 -4.52
N GLU A 167 -12.72 -14.11 -3.27
CA GLU A 167 -13.92 -14.02 -2.43
C GLU A 167 -14.12 -12.63 -1.83
N SER A 168 -13.02 -11.98 -1.41
CA SER A 168 -13.07 -10.71 -0.67
C SER A 168 -12.95 -9.49 -1.57
N CYS A 169 -12.42 -9.64 -2.78
CA CYS A 169 -12.19 -8.54 -3.70
C CYS A 169 -12.79 -8.85 -5.06
N ASN A 170 -13.45 -7.86 -5.66
CA ASN A 170 -13.88 -7.96 -7.04
C ASN A 170 -12.68 -7.67 -7.95
N SER A 171 -11.82 -8.67 -8.15
CA SER A 171 -10.60 -8.52 -8.95
C SER A 171 -10.98 -8.44 -10.44
N HIS A 172 -11.16 -7.23 -10.96
CA HIS A 172 -11.64 -7.02 -12.31
C HIS A 172 -10.55 -7.02 -13.39
N THR A 173 -9.30 -6.70 -13.03
CA THR A 173 -8.23 -6.44 -14.03
C THR A 173 -6.88 -6.96 -13.54
N MET A 174 -6.31 -7.92 -14.27
CA MET A 174 -4.89 -8.32 -14.14
C MET A 174 -4.15 -7.92 -15.42
N ARG A 175 -3.04 -7.18 -15.27
CA ARG A 175 -2.18 -6.78 -16.38
C ARG A 175 -0.77 -7.32 -16.15
N CYS A 176 -0.34 -8.24 -17.00
CA CYS A 176 1.06 -8.65 -17.07
C CYS A 176 1.85 -7.54 -17.76
N ILE A 177 2.90 -7.04 -17.10
CA ILE A 177 3.84 -6.05 -17.65
C ILE A 177 5.07 -6.82 -18.13
#